data_AF-A0A833ESG2-F1
#
_entry.id   AF-A0A833ESG2-F1
#
_cell.length_a   1.000
_cell.length_b   1.000
_cell.length_c   1.000
_cell.angle_alpha   90.00
_cell.angle_beta   90.00
_cell.angle_gamma   90.00
#
_symmetry.space_group_name_H-M   'P 1'
#
loop_
_entity.id
_entity.type
_entity.pdbx_description
1 polymer ?
#
loop_
_entity_poly.entity_id
_entity_poly.type
_entity_poly.pdbx_seq_one_letter_code
_entity_poly.pdbx_strand_id
1 'polypeptide(L)' 'MVNPKKVVLAYSGGLDTSIIIPWLKENYGCEVIAMAADLGQGAELEGLEEKALKTGA' A
#
# COMPACT_ATOMS: atom_id res chain seq x y z
N MET A 1 -15.11 -18.47 -3.74
CA MET A 1 -14.52 -17.30 -4.40
C MET A 1 -13.00 -17.46 -4.35
N VAL A 2 -12.27 -17.04 -5.37
CA VAL A 2 -10.80 -17.18 -5.40
C VAL A 2 -10.20 -15.92 -4.78
N ASN A 3 -9.41 -16.06 -3.72
CA ASN A 3 -8.67 -14.94 -3.15
C ASN A 3 -7.57 -14.50 -4.12
N PRO A 4 -7.35 -13.19 -4.31
CA PRO A 4 -6.25 -12.71 -5.15
C PRO A 4 -4.92 -13.18 -4.56
N LYS A 5 -3.98 -13.61 -5.40
CA LYS A 5 -2.62 -13.94 -4.94
C LYS A 5 -1.76 -12.69 -4.73
N LYS A 6 -2.03 -11.63 -5.50
CA LYS A 6 -1.28 -10.37 -5.52
C LYS A 6 -2.21 -9.21 -5.85
N VAL A 7 -2.04 -8.07 -5.17
CA VAL A 7 -2.81 -6.85 -5.33
C VAL A 7 -1.85 -5.68 -5.55
N VAL A 8 -2.17 -4.79 -6.49
CA VAL A 8 -1.51 -3.48 -6.59
C VAL A 8 -2.43 -2.45 -5.94
N LEU A 9 -1.93 -1.77 -4.90
CA LEU A 9 -2.65 -0.78 -4.13
C LEU A 9 -2.18 0.62 -4.51
N ALA A 10 -3.09 1.48 -4.95
CA ALA A 10 -2.81 2.91 -5.03
C ALA A 10 -2.60 3.46 -3.61
N TYR A 11 -1.37 3.85 -3.30
CA TYR A 11 -0.91 4.17 -1.96
C TYR A 11 -0.58 5.67 -1.87
N SER A 12 -1.34 6.41 -1.08
CA SER A 12 -1.13 7.84 -0.85
C SER A 12 -0.28 8.15 0.39
N GLY A 13 0.10 7.13 1.16
CA GLY A 13 0.76 7.32 2.46
C GLY A 13 -0.17 7.75 3.60
N GLY A 14 -1.46 7.99 3.34
CA GLY A 14 -2.45 8.31 4.36
C GLY A 14 -2.68 7.16 5.36
N LEU A 15 -3.39 7.45 6.45
CA LEU A 15 -3.78 6.43 7.44
C LEU A 15 -4.56 5.30 6.76
N ASP A 16 -5.56 5.63 5.96
CA ASP A 16 -6.46 4.67 5.30
C ASP A 16 -5.70 3.70 4.39
N THR A 17 -4.86 4.23 3.50
CA THR A 17 -4.05 3.40 2.59
C THR A 17 -2.94 2.64 3.32
N SER A 18 -2.58 3.05 4.54
CA SER A 18 -1.64 2.30 5.38
C SER A 18 -2.34 1.13 6.06
N ILE A 19 -3.47 1.35 6.74
CA ILE A 19 -4.18 0.28 7.46
C ILE A 19 -4.78 -0.78 6.52
N ILE A 20 -5.06 -0.44 5.26
CA ILE A 20 -5.63 -1.39 4.31
C ILE A 20 -4.61 -2.46 3.87
N ILE A 21 -3.30 -2.19 3.97
CA ILE A 21 -2.25 -3.16 3.63
C ILE A 21 -2.31 -4.41 4.53
N PRO A 22 -2.19 -4.32 5.87
CA PRO A 22 -2.32 -5.49 6.73
C PRO A 22 -3.71 -6.10 6.64
N TRP A 23 -4.76 -5.29 6.47
CA TRP A 23 -6.13 -5.79 6.29
C TRP A 23 -6.26 -6.69 5.04
N LEU A 24 -5.70 -6.28 3.89
CA LEU A 24 -5.70 -7.10 2.67
C LEU A 24 -4.93 -8.42 2.90
N LYS A 25 -3.80 -8.37 3.59
CA LYS A 25 -3.00 -9.57 3.91
C LYS A 25 -3.74 -10.52 4.85
N GLU A 26 -4.39 -10.00 5.89
CA GLU A 26 -5.14 -10.79 6.88
C GLU A 26 -6.42 -11.41 6.28
N ASN A 27 -7.14 -10.67 5.45
CA ASN A 27 -8.44 -11.10 4.93
C ASN A 27 -8.33 -11.93 3.64
N TYR A 28 -7.31 -11.69 2.82
CA TYR A 28 -7.14 -12.36 1.54
C TYR A 28 -5.89 -13.25 1.44
N GLY A 29 -4.90 -13.10 2.33
CA GLY A 29 -3.65 -13.86 2.26
C GLY A 29 -2.81 -13.53 1.03
N CYS A 30 -2.91 -12.29 0.53
CA CYS A 30 -2.30 -11.86 -0.72
C CYS A 30 -1.01 -11.05 -0.50
N GLU A 31 -0.14 -11.04 -1.49
CA GLU A 31 0.95 -10.04 -1.59
C GLU A 31 0.36 -8.68 -1.97
N VAL A 32 0.86 -7.58 -1.39
CA VAL A 32 0.37 -6.23 -1.66
C VAL A 32 1.52 -5.37 -2.16
N ILE A 33 1.45 -4.91 -3.41
CA ILE A 33 2.42 -3.96 -3.97
C ILE A 33 1.84 -2.56 -3.83
N ALA A 34 2.48 -1.71 -3.04
CA ALA A 34 2.11 -0.29 -2.97
C ALA A 34 2.63 0.45 -4.22
N MET A 35 1.74 1.17 -4.89
CA MET A 35 2.06 2.05 -6.00
C MET A 35 1.71 3.49 -5.61
N ALA A 36 2.72 4.34 -5.57
CA ALA A 36 2.57 5.78 -5.43
C ALA A 36 2.96 6.45 -6.74
N ALA A 37 2.20 7.46 -7.15
CA ALA A 37 2.47 8.25 -8.34
C ALA A 37 2.72 9.71 -7.95
N ASP A 38 3.79 10.28 -8.50
CA ASP A 38 4.01 11.71 -8.44
C ASP A 38 3.11 12.42 -9.46
N LEU A 39 2.21 13.24 -8.94
CA LEU A 39 1.25 14.07 -9.64
C LEU A 39 1.47 15.56 -9.33
N GLY A 40 2.61 15.93 -8.74
CA GLY A 40 2.95 17.29 -8.32
C GLY A 40 2.78 17.56 -6.82
N GLN A 41 2.75 16.53 -5.97
CA GLN A 41 2.63 16.67 -4.51
C GLN A 41 3.95 17.10 -3.83
N GLY A 42 5.08 17.02 -4.53
CA GLY A 42 6.37 17.46 -4.01
C GLY A 42 6.89 16.60 -2.84
N ALA A 43 7.26 17.24 -1.74
CA ALA A 43 7.89 16.59 -0.58
C ALA A 43 6.99 15.59 0.16
N GLU A 44 5.68 15.52 -0.15
CA GLU A 44 4.78 14.53 0.44
C GLU A 44 5.13 13.08 0.08
N LEU A 45 5.92 12.86 -0.97
CA LEU A 45 6.40 11.53 -1.37
C LEU A 45 7.65 11.08 -0.58
N GLU A 46 8.28 11.97 0.20
CA GLU A 46 9.46 11.64 0.99
C GLU A 46 9.10 10.64 2.11
N GLY A 47 9.86 9.54 2.18
CA GLY A 47 9.63 8.48 3.18
C GLY A 47 8.40 7.60 2.91
N LEU A 48 7.66 7.83 1.82
CA LEU A 48 6.45 7.07 1.50
C LEU A 48 6.76 5.59 1.20
N GLU A 49 7.86 5.31 0.51
CA GLU A 49 8.36 3.97 0.24
C GLU A 49 8.70 3.22 1.54
N GLU A 50 9.49 3.85 2.42
CA GLU A 50 9.86 3.27 3.72
C GLU A 50 8.63 2.97 4.57
N LYS A 51 7.65 3.87 4.57
CA LYS A 51 6.37 3.70 5.28
C LYS A 51 5.57 2.53 4.71
N ALA A 52 5.47 2.39 3.39
CA ALA A 52 4.76 1.30 2.74
C ALA A 52 5.37 -0.07 3.11
N LEU A 53 6.69 -0.19 3.02
CA LEU A 53 7.42 -1.42 3.38
C LEU A 53 7.25 -1.77 4.86
N LYS A 54 7.36 -0.79 5.77
CA LYS A 54 7.12 -0.99 7.21
C LYS A 54 5.68 -1.43 7.52
N THR A 55 4.73 -1.01 6.71
CA THR A 55 3.31 -1.36 6.86
C THR A 55 2.98 -2.73 6.26
N GLY A 56 3.91 -3.31 5.50
CA GLY A 56 3.84 -4.69 5.04
C GLY A 56 3.46 -4.85 3.57
N ALA A 57 3.59 -3.81 2.76
CA ALA A 57 3.65 -3.97 1.31
C ALA A 57 4.86 -4.84 0.94
#